data_AF-A0A947ZAN3-F1
#
_entry.id   AF-A0A947ZAN3-F1
#
_cell.length_a   1.000
_cell.length_b   1.000
_cell.length_c   1.000
_cell.angle_alpha   90.00
_cell.angle_beta   90.00
_cell.angle_gamma   90.00
#
_symmetry.space_group_name_H-M   'P 1'
#
loop_
_entity.id
_entity.type
_entity.pdbx_description
1 polymer ?
#
loop_
_entity_poly.entity_id
_entity_poly.type
_entity_poly.pdbx_seq_one_letter_code
_entity_poly.pdbx_strand_id
1 'polypeptide(L)'
;MNPDPSGGSDSSGDKNPPVWFREKDKDGHTPLIVAIEARSAATLIVLLRAGGDCAFERSEKTGNACIHAFAAKGYLVAMKLLKDNPAAYGARNIEDQSAYHLAAEKNQSAFMATFFAYAKGDDVNINSADAYRRPPLFYAARSGSLAAARWLMSKKADTTQVDEKGNTLMHYAALSDRVYMVDYFKKLKVPHNIKNKDGKLPMDLAKSKRVKQLLK
;
A
#
# COMPACT_ATOMS: atom_id res chain seq x y z
N MET A 1 9.29 55.61 36.86
CA MET A 1 10.39 54.63 36.68
C MET A 1 10.18 53.50 37.67
N ASN A 2 9.78 52.35 37.17
CA ASN A 2 10.00 51.02 37.76
C ASN A 2 9.80 50.01 36.62
N PRO A 3 10.70 49.01 36.46
CA PRO A 3 10.69 48.10 35.33
C PRO A 3 9.72 46.93 35.52
N ASP A 4 9.42 46.35 34.37
CA ASP A 4 8.58 45.21 34.01
C ASP A 4 8.82 43.89 34.80
N PRO A 5 7.79 43.02 34.97
CA PRO A 5 7.98 41.60 35.15
C PRO A 5 7.23 40.79 34.07
N SER A 6 7.62 40.88 32.80
CA SER A 6 7.23 39.90 31.78
C SER A 6 8.15 38.67 31.85
N GLY A 7 8.03 37.91 32.94
CA GLY A 7 8.59 36.56 33.08
C GLY A 7 7.62 35.52 32.50
N GLY A 8 7.38 35.56 31.19
CA GLY A 8 6.64 34.54 30.46
C GLY A 8 7.61 33.60 29.77
N SER A 9 7.72 32.37 30.28
CA SER A 9 8.53 31.30 29.73
C SER A 9 8.06 30.89 28.32
N ASP A 10 8.72 31.38 27.29
CA ASP A 10 8.63 30.80 25.94
C ASP A 10 9.37 29.46 25.91
N SER A 11 8.66 28.40 26.29
CA SER A 11 9.08 27.01 26.08
C SER A 11 8.51 26.44 24.77
N SER A 12 8.42 27.25 23.72
CA SER A 12 8.21 26.77 22.36
C SER A 12 9.54 26.77 21.63
N GLY A 13 10.42 25.85 22.01
CA GLY A 13 11.65 25.61 21.27
C GLY A 13 11.30 25.37 19.81
N ASP A 14 11.92 26.14 18.91
CA ASP A 14 11.79 26.02 17.47
C ASP A 14 11.98 24.55 17.04
N LYS A 15 10.86 23.85 16.80
CA LYS A 15 10.85 22.46 16.33
C LYS A 15 10.98 22.39 14.82
N ASN A 16 11.87 23.19 14.23
CA ASN A 16 12.17 23.01 12.82
C ASN A 16 13.24 21.90 12.72
N PRO A 17 12.93 20.74 12.11
CA PRO A 17 13.92 19.67 11.96
C PRO A 17 15.18 20.20 11.26
N PRO A 18 16.38 19.70 11.59
CA PRO A 18 17.61 20.07 10.90
C PRO A 18 17.48 19.98 9.37
N VAL A 19 18.09 20.90 8.63
CA VAL A 19 17.94 21.02 7.16
C VAL A 19 18.21 19.70 6.42
N TRP A 20 19.19 18.91 6.91
CA TRP A 20 19.54 17.61 6.33
C TRP A 20 18.41 16.58 6.33
N PHE A 21 17.34 16.75 7.13
CA PHE A 21 16.17 15.87 7.12
C PHE A 21 15.46 15.80 5.78
N ARG A 22 15.50 16.91 5.03
CA ARG A 22 14.86 17.03 3.71
C ARG A 22 15.86 16.91 2.57
N GLU A 23 17.14 16.81 2.88
CA GLU A 23 18.17 16.57 1.88
C GLU A 23 17.99 15.16 1.32
N LYS A 24 18.15 15.06 0.00
CA LYS A 24 17.98 13.82 -0.73
C LYS A 24 19.33 13.31 -1.17
N ASP A 25 19.51 12.00 -1.12
CA ASP A 25 20.66 11.35 -1.75
C ASP A 25 20.53 11.35 -3.28
N LYS A 26 21.50 10.72 -3.96
CA LYS A 26 21.54 10.63 -5.44
C LYS A 26 20.34 9.89 -6.03
N ASP A 27 19.62 9.11 -5.22
CA ASP A 27 18.43 8.38 -5.62
C ASP A 27 17.13 9.12 -5.29
N GLY A 28 17.24 10.32 -4.71
CA GLY A 28 16.10 11.14 -4.32
C GLY A 28 15.52 10.75 -2.97
N HIS A 29 16.23 9.97 -2.15
CA HIS A 29 15.75 9.49 -0.86
C HIS A 29 16.15 10.43 0.27
N THR A 30 15.18 10.82 1.09
CA THR A 30 15.46 11.48 2.36
C THR A 30 15.98 10.47 3.40
N PRO A 31 16.69 10.92 4.45
CA PRO A 31 17.15 10.04 5.52
C PRO A 31 16.04 9.17 6.12
N LEU A 32 14.80 9.71 6.17
CA LEU A 32 13.64 8.96 6.63
C LEU A 32 13.34 7.78 5.69
N ILE A 33 13.30 7.99 4.38
CA ILE A 33 13.11 6.91 3.40
C ILE A 33 14.23 5.87 3.50
N VAL A 34 15.49 6.29 3.61
CA VAL A 34 16.64 5.38 3.77
C VAL A 34 16.50 4.51 5.03
N ALA A 35 16.04 5.08 6.15
CA ALA A 35 15.79 4.31 7.37
C ALA A 35 14.70 3.24 7.21
N ILE A 36 13.69 3.53 6.38
CA ILE A 36 12.62 2.57 6.03
C ILE A 36 13.18 1.45 5.16
N GLU A 37 13.99 1.78 4.16
CA GLU A 37 14.64 0.81 3.28
C GLU A 37 15.56 -0.12 4.07
N ALA A 38 16.29 0.42 5.04
CA ALA A 38 17.13 -0.35 5.97
C ALA A 38 16.34 -1.15 7.01
N ARG A 39 15.02 -0.96 7.13
CA ARG A 39 14.15 -1.52 8.19
C ARG A 39 14.69 -1.26 9.61
N SER A 40 15.38 -0.15 9.82
CA SER A 40 15.95 0.20 11.13
C SER A 40 14.91 0.90 11.99
N ALA A 41 14.40 0.21 13.01
CA ALA A 41 13.40 0.79 13.92
C ALA A 41 13.99 1.92 14.74
N ALA A 42 15.23 1.74 15.20
CA ALA A 42 15.94 2.76 15.97
C ALA A 42 16.12 4.04 15.16
N THR A 43 16.62 3.93 13.92
CA THR A 43 16.82 5.10 13.05
C THR A 43 15.49 5.76 12.71
N LEU A 44 14.46 4.97 12.40
CA LEU A 44 13.12 5.50 12.14
C LEU A 44 12.56 6.27 13.35
N ILE A 45 12.71 5.75 14.56
CA ILE A 45 12.27 6.43 15.80
C ILE A 45 13.03 7.74 16.01
N VAL A 46 14.35 7.74 15.83
CA VAL A 46 15.18 8.94 15.96
C VAL A 46 14.72 10.01 14.96
N LEU A 47 14.52 9.63 13.70
CA LEU A 47 14.12 10.57 12.65
C LEU A 47 12.70 11.12 12.86
N LEU A 48 11.74 10.27 13.28
CA LEU A 48 10.38 10.73 13.59
C LEU A 48 10.37 11.70 14.79
N ARG A 49 11.12 11.39 15.86
CA ARG A 49 11.23 12.26 17.04
C ARG A 49 11.91 13.59 16.73
N ALA A 50 12.81 13.61 15.77
CA ALA A 50 13.50 14.82 15.33
C ALA A 50 12.70 15.68 14.33
N GLY A 51 11.45 15.30 14.01
CA GLY A 51 10.54 16.10 13.18
C GLY A 51 10.32 15.57 11.77
N GLY A 52 10.76 14.34 11.45
CA GLY A 52 10.43 13.69 10.18
C GLY A 52 8.93 13.38 10.08
N ASP A 53 8.32 13.72 8.95
CA ASP A 53 6.88 13.55 8.73
C ASP A 53 6.57 12.58 7.59
N CYS A 54 6.13 11.38 7.97
CA CYS A 54 5.72 10.34 7.04
C CYS A 54 4.57 10.73 6.10
N ALA A 55 3.76 11.74 6.46
CA ALA A 55 2.62 12.18 5.67
C ALA A 55 3.03 13.03 4.46
N PHE A 56 4.18 13.70 4.48
CA PHE A 56 4.62 14.59 3.39
C PHE A 56 5.82 14.07 2.60
N GLU A 57 6.65 13.23 3.21
CA GLU A 57 7.80 12.64 2.53
C GLU A 57 7.38 11.74 1.36
N ARG A 58 8.00 11.91 0.18
CA ARG A 58 7.70 11.17 -1.04
C ARG A 58 8.98 10.82 -1.80
N SER A 59 9.09 9.56 -2.24
CA SER A 59 10.09 9.16 -3.23
C SER A 59 9.83 9.88 -4.56
N GLU A 60 10.86 10.44 -5.19
CA GLU A 60 10.70 11.15 -6.48
C GLU A 60 10.28 10.22 -7.62
N LYS A 61 10.87 9.02 -7.68
CA LYS A 61 10.66 8.08 -8.79
C LYS A 61 9.24 7.49 -8.82
N THR A 62 8.62 7.34 -7.65
CA THR A 62 7.36 6.59 -7.50
C THR A 62 6.25 7.37 -6.79
N GLY A 63 6.57 8.52 -6.21
CA GLY A 63 5.66 9.22 -5.29
C GLY A 63 5.33 8.40 -4.04
N ASN A 64 6.06 7.34 -3.73
CA ASN A 64 5.77 6.53 -2.55
C ASN A 64 6.04 7.32 -1.26
N ALA A 65 5.00 7.50 -0.46
CA ALA A 65 5.10 7.92 0.93
C ALA A 65 5.68 6.82 1.84
N CYS A 66 5.94 7.14 3.10
CA CYS A 66 6.46 6.18 4.07
C CYS A 66 5.55 4.96 4.24
N ILE A 67 4.22 5.15 4.27
CA ILE A 67 3.25 4.05 4.40
C ILE A 67 3.33 3.04 3.25
N HIS A 68 3.67 3.49 2.04
CA HIS A 68 3.85 2.65 0.86
C HIS A 68 5.07 1.73 1.03
N ALA A 69 6.18 2.29 1.50
CA ALA A 69 7.39 1.53 1.78
C ALA A 69 7.17 0.52 2.92
N PHE A 70 6.47 0.93 3.99
CA PHE A 70 6.09 0.02 5.07
C PHE A 70 5.20 -1.12 4.59
N ALA A 71 4.22 -0.81 3.74
CA ALA A 71 3.32 -1.77 3.14
C ALA A 71 4.06 -2.79 2.28
N ALA A 72 4.97 -2.33 1.41
CA ALA A 72 5.75 -3.20 0.54
C ALA A 72 6.70 -4.13 1.33
N LYS A 73 7.28 -3.66 2.43
CA LYS A 73 8.22 -4.43 3.27
C LYS A 73 7.55 -5.23 4.39
N GLY A 74 6.25 -5.02 4.63
CA GLY A 74 5.54 -5.62 5.76
C GLY A 74 6.04 -5.11 7.12
N TYR A 75 6.42 -3.84 7.20
CA TYR A 75 7.12 -3.32 8.37
C TYR A 75 6.15 -2.97 9.53
N LEU A 76 5.77 -3.98 10.31
CA LEU A 76 4.75 -3.87 11.36
C LEU A 76 5.11 -2.92 12.51
N VAL A 77 6.40 -2.79 12.86
CA VAL A 77 6.83 -1.90 13.95
C VAL A 77 6.55 -0.43 13.59
N ALA A 78 6.76 -0.07 12.33
CA ALA A 78 6.46 1.28 11.84
C ALA A 78 4.98 1.64 11.98
N MET A 79 4.07 0.67 11.89
CA MET A 79 2.64 0.92 12.10
C MET A 79 2.30 1.36 13.52
N LYS A 80 3.05 0.90 14.52
CA LYS A 80 2.88 1.36 15.91
C LYS A 80 3.33 2.82 16.06
N LEU A 81 4.38 3.22 15.33
CA LEU A 81 4.91 4.58 15.34
C LEU A 81 4.01 5.55 14.58
N LEU A 82 3.37 5.10 13.50
CA LEU A 82 2.45 5.92 12.71
C LEU A 82 1.07 6.13 13.34
N LYS A 83 0.76 5.50 14.47
CA LYS A 83 -0.54 5.67 15.16
C LYS A 83 -0.83 7.14 15.46
N ASP A 84 0.21 7.91 15.75
CA ASP A 84 0.11 9.32 16.12
C ASP A 84 0.19 10.25 14.88
N ASN A 85 0.28 9.70 13.67
CA ASN A 85 0.31 10.43 12.40
C ASN A 85 -0.74 9.86 11.41
N PRO A 86 -2.05 10.07 11.68
CA PRO A 86 -3.13 9.50 10.86
C PRO A 86 -3.14 10.05 9.43
N ALA A 87 -2.62 11.26 9.21
CA ALA A 87 -2.53 11.88 7.88
C ALA A 87 -1.71 11.04 6.87
N ALA A 88 -0.81 10.17 7.36
CA ALA A 88 -0.03 9.30 6.50
C ALA A 88 -0.84 8.13 5.90
N TYR A 89 -2.01 7.78 6.45
CA TYR A 89 -2.76 6.57 6.06
C TYR A 89 -3.47 6.72 4.71
N GLY A 90 -3.95 7.92 4.39
CA GLY A 90 -4.62 8.23 3.12
C GLY A 90 -3.68 8.58 1.97
N ALA A 91 -2.36 8.47 2.16
CA ALA A 91 -1.39 8.85 1.14
C ALA A 91 -1.54 8.01 -0.14
N ARG A 92 -1.40 8.67 -1.29
CA ARG A 92 -1.40 8.05 -2.62
C ARG A 92 -0.10 8.32 -3.35
N ASN A 93 0.36 7.36 -4.13
CA ASN A 93 1.58 7.50 -4.96
C ASN A 93 1.25 8.01 -6.38
N ILE A 94 2.23 8.07 -7.30
CA ILE A 94 2.01 8.63 -8.65
C ILE A 94 1.08 7.78 -9.52
N GLU A 95 0.94 6.49 -9.23
CA GLU A 95 -0.02 5.60 -9.89
C GLU A 95 -1.39 5.64 -9.20
N ASP A 96 -1.59 6.62 -8.31
CA ASP A 96 -2.74 6.74 -7.44
C ASP A 96 -2.96 5.49 -6.57
N GLN A 97 -1.90 4.79 -6.17
CA GLN A 97 -2.04 3.61 -5.31
C GLN A 97 -2.04 4.00 -3.85
N SER A 98 -2.84 3.28 -3.06
CA SER A 98 -2.78 3.27 -1.60
C SER A 98 -1.80 2.20 -1.08
N ALA A 99 -1.48 2.26 0.21
CA ALA A 99 -0.70 1.24 0.91
C ALA A 99 -1.21 -0.19 0.73
N TYR A 100 -2.54 -0.40 0.59
CA TYR A 100 -3.08 -1.74 0.36
C TYR A 100 -2.64 -2.35 -0.96
N HIS A 101 -2.43 -1.57 -2.03
CA HIS A 101 -1.97 -2.09 -3.32
C HIS A 101 -0.60 -2.75 -3.19
N LEU A 102 0.34 -2.05 -2.57
CA LEU A 102 1.70 -2.52 -2.39
C LEU A 102 1.76 -3.69 -1.40
N ALA A 103 1.02 -3.62 -0.30
CA ALA A 103 0.93 -4.73 0.65
C ALA A 103 0.32 -5.98 0.00
N ALA A 104 -0.71 -5.81 -0.82
CA ALA A 104 -1.36 -6.90 -1.54
C ALA A 104 -0.41 -7.53 -2.57
N GLU A 105 0.30 -6.71 -3.35
CA GLU A 105 1.28 -7.18 -4.32
C GLU A 105 2.40 -7.99 -3.64
N LYS A 106 2.91 -7.51 -2.49
CA LYS A 106 4.04 -8.14 -1.77
C LYS A 106 3.61 -9.20 -0.74
N ASN A 107 2.34 -9.60 -0.73
CA ASN A 107 1.77 -10.62 0.15
C ASN A 107 1.86 -10.31 1.66
N GLN A 108 1.83 -9.03 2.04
CA GLN A 108 2.03 -8.56 3.41
C GLN A 108 0.71 -8.52 4.22
N SER A 109 0.02 -9.66 4.31
CA SER A 109 -1.29 -9.76 4.97
C SER A 109 -1.30 -9.31 6.45
N ALA A 110 -0.23 -9.57 7.20
CA ALA A 110 -0.09 -9.09 8.58
C ALA A 110 -0.01 -7.55 8.67
N PHE A 111 0.64 -6.92 7.69
CA PHE A 111 0.64 -5.46 7.58
C PHE A 111 -0.76 -4.96 7.27
N MET A 112 -1.45 -5.58 6.31
CA MET A 112 -2.82 -5.20 5.96
C MET A 112 -3.77 -5.30 7.17
N ALA A 113 -3.67 -6.39 7.95
CA ALA A 113 -4.45 -6.57 9.17
C ALA A 113 -4.15 -5.50 10.23
N THR A 114 -2.87 -5.20 10.45
CA THR A 114 -2.43 -4.18 11.41
C THR A 114 -2.87 -2.79 10.95
N PHE A 115 -2.73 -2.49 9.66
CA PHE A 115 -3.12 -1.23 9.05
C PHE A 115 -4.62 -1.01 9.16
N PHE A 116 -5.43 -2.03 8.86
CA PHE A 116 -6.88 -2.01 9.05
C PHE A 116 -7.30 -1.77 10.51
N ALA A 117 -6.53 -2.26 11.48
CA ALA A 117 -6.84 -2.08 12.90
C ALA A 117 -6.52 -0.68 13.43
N TYR A 118 -5.53 0.01 12.84
CA TYR A 118 -5.10 1.33 13.28
C TYR A 118 -5.71 2.48 12.48
N ALA A 119 -5.96 2.26 11.20
CA ALA A 119 -6.72 3.20 10.39
C ALA A 119 -8.17 3.29 10.91
N LYS A 120 -8.65 4.51 11.13
CA LYS A 120 -10.03 4.78 11.56
C LYS A 120 -10.78 5.48 10.42
N GLY A 121 -12.11 5.30 10.37
CA GLY A 121 -12.97 6.01 9.43
C GLY A 121 -12.78 5.61 7.97
N ASP A 122 -13.07 6.57 7.06
CA ASP A 122 -13.04 6.39 5.60
C ASP A 122 -11.64 6.48 4.99
N ASP A 123 -10.61 6.73 5.81
CA ASP A 123 -9.24 7.01 5.34
C ASP A 123 -8.61 5.86 4.55
N VAL A 124 -9.12 4.64 4.72
CA VAL A 124 -8.49 3.45 4.12
C VAL A 124 -9.53 2.46 3.56
N ASN A 125 -9.81 2.60 2.27
CA ASN A 125 -10.71 1.73 1.52
C ASN A 125 -9.96 0.54 0.87
N ILE A 126 -10.30 -0.70 1.25
CA ILE A 126 -9.73 -1.94 0.67
C ILE A 126 -10.05 -2.13 -0.81
N ASN A 127 -11.08 -1.44 -1.30
CA ASN A 127 -11.55 -1.43 -2.69
C ASN A 127 -11.10 -0.18 -3.45
N SER A 128 -10.30 0.68 -2.82
CA SER A 128 -9.74 1.88 -3.46
C SER A 128 -9.00 1.49 -4.72
N ALA A 129 -9.44 1.96 -5.87
CA ALA A 129 -8.77 1.68 -7.13
C ALA A 129 -7.61 2.64 -7.37
N ASP A 130 -6.60 2.18 -8.09
CA ASP A 130 -5.51 3.00 -8.62
C ASP A 130 -5.94 3.80 -9.88
N ALA A 131 -4.99 4.51 -10.50
CA ALA A 131 -5.23 5.32 -11.69
C ALA A 131 -5.78 4.52 -12.90
N TYR A 132 -5.63 3.18 -12.89
CA TYR A 132 -6.10 2.29 -13.94
C TYR A 132 -7.35 1.50 -13.52
N ARG A 133 -8.04 1.95 -12.47
CA ARG A 133 -9.22 1.32 -11.88
C ARG A 133 -8.96 -0.08 -11.31
N ARG A 134 -7.74 -0.36 -10.85
CA ARG A 134 -7.37 -1.66 -10.28
C ARG A 134 -7.39 -1.57 -8.76
N PRO A 135 -8.25 -2.33 -8.05
CA PRO A 135 -8.20 -2.40 -6.59
C PRO A 135 -7.03 -3.28 -6.11
N PRO A 136 -6.63 -3.22 -4.83
CA PRO A 136 -5.57 -4.03 -4.25
C PRO A 136 -5.67 -5.53 -4.52
N LEU A 137 -6.90 -6.06 -4.58
CA LEU A 137 -7.14 -7.48 -4.84
C LEU A 137 -6.60 -7.94 -6.20
N PHE A 138 -6.58 -7.05 -7.22
CA PHE A 138 -6.02 -7.36 -8.53
C PHE A 138 -4.51 -7.58 -8.45
N TYR A 139 -3.81 -6.79 -7.63
CA TYR A 139 -2.38 -6.94 -7.40
C TYR A 139 -2.06 -8.24 -6.66
N ALA A 140 -2.85 -8.59 -5.65
CA ALA A 140 -2.70 -9.88 -4.98
C ALA A 140 -2.90 -11.05 -5.96
N ALA A 141 -3.93 -10.96 -6.82
CA ALA A 141 -4.21 -11.98 -7.83
C ALA A 141 -3.06 -12.11 -8.84
N ARG A 142 -2.59 -10.99 -9.41
CA ARG A 142 -1.49 -10.95 -10.40
C ARG A 142 -0.20 -11.55 -9.85
N SER A 143 0.15 -11.22 -8.61
CA SER A 143 1.40 -11.66 -7.98
C SER A 143 1.33 -13.07 -7.39
N GLY A 144 0.15 -13.68 -7.30
CA GLY A 144 -0.02 -14.96 -6.61
C GLY A 144 0.01 -14.83 -5.08
N SER A 145 -0.23 -13.64 -4.54
CA SER A 145 -0.15 -13.33 -3.11
C SER A 145 -1.38 -13.85 -2.35
N LEU A 146 -1.41 -15.16 -2.12
CA LEU A 146 -2.58 -15.86 -1.61
C LEU A 146 -3.02 -15.40 -0.20
N ALA A 147 -2.07 -15.08 0.69
CA ALA A 147 -2.41 -14.65 2.04
C ALA A 147 -3.08 -13.26 2.02
N ALA A 148 -2.57 -12.34 1.19
CA ALA A 148 -3.20 -11.04 0.98
C ALA A 148 -4.59 -11.18 0.32
N ALA A 149 -4.72 -12.02 -0.71
CA ALA A 149 -6.02 -12.28 -1.35
C ALA A 149 -7.05 -12.85 -0.36
N ARG A 150 -6.64 -13.81 0.48
CA ARG A 150 -7.50 -14.37 1.55
C ARG A 150 -7.93 -13.31 2.53
N TRP A 151 -7.01 -12.46 2.98
CA TRP A 151 -7.33 -11.39 3.91
C TRP A 151 -8.32 -10.39 3.29
N LEU A 152 -8.09 -9.93 2.06
CA LEU A 152 -9.01 -9.02 1.36
C LEU A 152 -10.41 -9.63 1.18
N MET A 153 -10.50 -10.89 0.78
CA MET A 153 -11.79 -11.59 0.67
C MET A 153 -12.49 -11.74 2.02
N SER A 154 -11.74 -11.96 3.11
CA SER A 154 -12.31 -12.00 4.48
C SER A 154 -12.92 -10.66 4.90
N LYS A 155 -12.48 -9.55 4.28
CA LYS A 155 -13.04 -8.21 4.44
C LYS A 155 -14.07 -7.85 3.38
N LYS A 156 -14.57 -8.84 2.62
CA LYS A 156 -15.58 -8.68 1.57
C LYS A 156 -15.13 -7.68 0.48
N ALA A 157 -13.86 -7.74 0.08
CA ALA A 157 -13.38 -7.00 -1.08
C ALA A 157 -14.24 -7.28 -2.32
N ASP A 158 -14.52 -6.23 -3.08
CA ASP A 158 -15.38 -6.29 -4.25
C ASP A 158 -14.67 -6.96 -5.43
N THR A 159 -15.25 -8.05 -5.93
CA THR A 159 -14.72 -8.83 -7.06
C THR A 159 -15.36 -8.46 -8.40
N THR A 160 -16.31 -7.52 -8.41
CA THR A 160 -17.08 -7.11 -9.60
C THR A 160 -16.41 -5.97 -10.37
N GLN A 161 -15.42 -5.29 -9.77
CA GLN A 161 -14.66 -4.23 -10.42
C GLN A 161 -13.93 -4.75 -11.67
N VAL A 162 -13.70 -3.83 -12.60
CA VAL A 162 -12.92 -4.03 -13.81
C VAL A 162 -11.95 -2.87 -14.01
N ASP A 163 -10.78 -3.16 -14.56
CA ASP A 163 -9.82 -2.13 -14.93
C ASP A 163 -10.26 -1.36 -16.19
N GLU A 164 -9.47 -0.37 -16.61
CA GLU A 164 -9.76 0.42 -17.83
C GLU A 164 -9.86 -0.41 -19.12
N LYS A 165 -9.23 -1.59 -19.16
CA LYS A 165 -9.29 -2.54 -20.29
C LYS A 165 -10.42 -3.56 -20.15
N GLY A 166 -11.24 -3.44 -19.12
CA GLY A 166 -12.33 -4.39 -18.82
C GLY A 166 -11.82 -5.72 -18.24
N ASN A 167 -10.57 -5.81 -17.80
CA ASN A 167 -10.09 -7.02 -17.14
C ASN A 167 -10.70 -7.12 -15.74
N THR A 168 -11.31 -8.28 -15.48
CA THR A 168 -11.83 -8.68 -14.16
C THR A 168 -10.73 -9.25 -13.27
N LEU A 169 -11.05 -9.49 -11.99
CA LEU A 169 -10.18 -10.20 -11.05
C LEU A 169 -9.63 -11.52 -11.62
N MET A 170 -10.47 -12.29 -12.33
CA MET A 170 -10.05 -13.58 -12.86
C MET A 170 -9.03 -13.45 -14.00
N HIS A 171 -9.07 -12.37 -14.79
CA HIS A 171 -8.03 -12.11 -15.79
C HIS A 171 -6.66 -11.95 -15.13
N TYR A 172 -6.59 -11.22 -14.03
CA TYR A 172 -5.36 -11.05 -13.25
C TYR A 172 -4.90 -12.36 -12.59
N ALA A 173 -5.84 -13.18 -12.06
CA ALA A 173 -5.52 -14.49 -11.53
C ALA A 173 -4.97 -15.44 -12.62
N ALA A 174 -5.52 -15.40 -13.83
CA ALA A 174 -5.05 -16.17 -14.96
C ALA A 174 -3.66 -15.71 -15.44
N LEU A 175 -3.41 -14.39 -15.50
CA LEU A 175 -2.11 -13.80 -15.84
C LEU A 175 -0.99 -14.22 -14.87
N SER A 176 -1.32 -14.45 -13.59
CA SER A 176 -0.36 -14.95 -12.60
C SER A 176 0.15 -16.36 -12.93
N ASP A 177 -0.62 -17.12 -13.72
CA ASP A 177 -0.43 -18.53 -14.04
C ASP A 177 -0.30 -19.44 -12.79
N ARG A 178 -0.83 -18.98 -11.64
CA ARG A 178 -0.82 -19.71 -10.38
C ARG A 178 -2.12 -20.50 -10.20
N VAL A 179 -2.03 -21.81 -10.38
CA VAL A 179 -3.13 -22.78 -10.21
C VAL A 179 -3.90 -22.56 -8.91
N TYR A 180 -3.20 -22.39 -7.79
CA TYR A 180 -3.82 -22.21 -6.47
C TYR A 180 -4.61 -20.90 -6.35
N MET A 181 -4.22 -19.84 -7.06
CA MET A 181 -4.91 -18.56 -7.02
C MET A 181 -6.21 -18.63 -7.83
N VAL A 182 -6.14 -19.23 -9.01
CA VAL A 182 -7.31 -19.48 -9.86
C VAL A 182 -8.30 -20.41 -9.18
N ASP A 183 -7.83 -21.53 -8.63
CA ASP A 183 -8.66 -22.47 -7.86
C ASP A 183 -9.33 -21.79 -6.66
N TYR A 184 -8.61 -20.95 -5.93
CA TYR A 184 -9.15 -20.18 -4.81
C TYR A 184 -10.32 -19.28 -5.25
N PHE A 185 -10.15 -18.47 -6.30
CA PHE A 185 -11.23 -17.59 -6.77
C PHE A 185 -12.39 -18.35 -7.43
N LYS A 186 -12.12 -19.50 -8.08
CA LYS A 186 -13.19 -20.39 -8.58
C LYS A 186 -14.04 -20.94 -7.43
N LYS A 187 -13.42 -21.38 -6.34
CA LYS A 187 -14.14 -21.85 -5.13
C LYS A 187 -15.02 -20.76 -4.53
N LEU A 188 -14.59 -19.49 -4.64
CA LEU A 188 -15.38 -18.32 -4.26
C LEU A 188 -16.42 -17.89 -5.31
N LYS A 189 -16.60 -18.67 -6.39
CA LYS A 189 -17.56 -18.42 -7.47
C LYS A 189 -17.35 -17.07 -8.17
N VAL A 190 -16.11 -16.58 -8.23
CA VAL A 190 -15.77 -15.39 -9.01
C VAL A 190 -16.00 -15.69 -10.50
N PRO A 191 -16.76 -14.84 -11.24
CA PRO A 191 -17.01 -15.03 -12.65
C PRO A 191 -15.71 -15.12 -13.47
N HIS A 192 -15.64 -16.11 -14.35
CA HIS A 192 -14.46 -16.39 -15.19
C HIS A 192 -14.77 -16.53 -16.68
N ASN A 193 -16.01 -16.21 -17.06
CA ASN A 193 -16.54 -16.26 -18.42
C ASN A 193 -16.81 -14.86 -19.01
N ILE A 194 -16.30 -13.80 -18.36
CA ILE A 194 -16.46 -12.41 -18.81
C ILE A 194 -15.30 -12.07 -19.75
N LYS A 195 -15.61 -11.49 -20.91
CA LYS A 195 -14.60 -10.98 -21.84
C LYS A 195 -14.19 -9.56 -21.48
N ASN A 196 -12.89 -9.27 -21.59
CA ASN A 196 -12.39 -7.90 -21.52
C ASN A 196 -12.69 -7.12 -22.82
N LYS A 197 -12.23 -5.87 -22.92
CA LYS A 197 -12.45 -5.02 -24.12
C LYS A 197 -11.78 -5.56 -25.39
N ASP A 198 -10.74 -6.39 -25.25
CA ASP A 198 -10.06 -7.07 -26.37
C ASP A 198 -10.77 -8.37 -26.78
N GLY A 199 -11.93 -8.68 -26.18
CA GLY A 199 -12.68 -9.91 -26.43
C GLY A 199 -12.06 -11.17 -25.82
N LYS A 200 -11.03 -11.03 -24.97
CA LYS A 200 -10.32 -12.13 -24.33
C LYS A 200 -11.02 -12.57 -23.05
N LEU A 201 -11.16 -13.87 -22.85
CA LEU A 201 -11.53 -14.47 -21.58
C LEU A 201 -10.31 -14.57 -20.65
N PRO A 202 -10.50 -14.73 -19.33
CA PRO A 202 -9.39 -15.00 -18.41
C PRO A 202 -8.49 -16.15 -18.86
N MET A 203 -9.08 -17.24 -19.35
CA MET A 203 -8.31 -18.40 -19.83
C MET A 203 -7.40 -18.09 -21.01
N ASP A 204 -7.74 -17.10 -21.83
CA ASP A 204 -6.94 -16.71 -23.00
C ASP A 204 -5.63 -16.04 -22.59
N LEU A 205 -5.61 -15.42 -21.40
CA LEU A 205 -4.43 -14.76 -20.83
C LEU A 205 -3.52 -15.72 -20.05
N ALA A 206 -4.00 -16.92 -19.73
CA ALA A 206 -3.21 -17.94 -19.05
C ALA A 206 -2.12 -18.52 -19.96
N LYS A 207 -0.94 -18.82 -19.41
CA LYS A 207 0.15 -19.44 -20.16
C LYS A 207 0.08 -20.96 -20.09
N SER A 208 -0.07 -21.52 -18.88
CA SER A 208 -0.09 -22.97 -18.67
C SER A 208 -1.39 -23.62 -19.14
N LYS A 209 -1.28 -24.82 -19.71
CA LYS A 209 -2.44 -25.67 -20.04
C LYS A 209 -3.30 -25.97 -18.81
N ARG A 210 -2.68 -26.08 -17.63
CA ARG A 210 -3.36 -26.40 -16.37
C ARG A 210 -4.31 -25.27 -15.93
N VAL A 211 -3.86 -24.01 -15.98
CA VAL A 211 -4.73 -22.88 -15.68
C VAL A 211 -5.83 -22.73 -16.74
N LYS A 212 -5.51 -22.93 -18.02
CA LYS A 212 -6.53 -22.96 -19.08
C LYS A 212 -7.59 -24.00 -18.83
N GLN A 213 -7.20 -25.23 -18.47
CA GLN A 213 -8.14 -26.31 -18.14
C GLN A 213 -8.97 -26.01 -16.90
N LEU A 214 -8.40 -25.32 -15.91
CA LEU A 214 -9.18 -24.84 -14.77
C LEU A 214 -10.19 -23.76 -15.15
N LEU A 215 -9.98 -22.99 -16.21
CA LEU A 215 -10.87 -21.90 -16.61
C LEU A 215 -11.76 -22.24 -17.81
N LYS A 216 -11.71 -23.48 -18.29
CA LYS A 216 -12.73 -24.06 -19.17
C LYS A 216 -14.02 -24.30 -18.40
#